data_AF-A0A8R1E7N8-F1
#
_entry.id   AF-A0A8R1E7N8-F1
#
_cell.length_a   1.000
_cell.length_b   1.000
_cell.length_c   1.000
_cell.angle_alpha   90.00
_cell.angle_beta   90.00
_cell.angle_gamma   90.00
#
_symmetry.space_group_name_H-M   'P 1'
#
loop_
_entity.id
_entity.type
_entity.pdbx_description
1 polymer ?
#
loop_
_entity_poly.entity_id
_entity_poly.type
_entity_poly.pdbx_seq_one_letter_code
_entity_poly.pdbx_strand_id
1 'polypeptide(L)'
;FRCNNLGLVCSMHPRRVKFDSDVLNTNSENSLLQFVNCSVLRADGLRKEHIWVRNGRILDEKLVFFEEKRSADVQVDCDGLILSPGFIDVQLNGGFGIDFSTYNSDDEQYKKGVKFVAKHLLAHGVTSFAPTVITSSPDTYHK
;
A
#
# COMPACT_ATOMS: atom_id res chain seq x y z
N PHE A 1 21.75 -8.23 25.45
CA PHE A 1 22.32 -6.95 25.93
C PHE A 1 23.84 -7.09 26.10
N ARG A 2 24.64 -6.54 25.18
CA ARG A 2 26.06 -6.25 25.40
C ARG A 2 26.33 -4.88 24.78
N CYS A 3 26.60 -3.88 25.61
CA CYS A 3 27.01 -2.55 25.20
C CYS A 3 28.51 -2.46 25.55
N ASN A 4 29.38 -2.35 24.55
CA ASN A 4 30.80 -2.11 24.78
C ASN A 4 31.07 -0.60 24.69
N ASN A 5 31.78 -0.07 25.68
CA ASN A 5 32.17 1.34 25.86
C ASN A 5 33.20 1.82 24.79
N LEU A 6 32.78 1.95 23.54
CA LEU A 6 33.56 2.60 22.49
C LEU A 6 32.63 3.22 21.44
N GLY A 7 31.89 4.28 21.79
CA GLY A 7 31.31 5.24 20.82
C GLY A 7 30.57 4.70 19.59
N LEU A 8 30.07 3.47 19.63
CA LEU A 8 29.48 2.77 18.50
C LEU A 8 27.96 2.82 18.64
N VAL A 9 27.33 3.29 17.56
CA VAL A 9 25.89 3.27 17.31
C VAL A 9 25.29 2.01 17.96
N CYS A 10 24.40 2.21 18.93
CA CYS A 10 23.67 1.11 19.54
C CYS A 10 22.89 0.44 18.40
N SER A 11 23.36 -0.70 17.89
CA SER A 11 22.72 -1.38 16.78
C SER A 11 21.42 -2.00 17.28
N MET A 12 20.38 -1.19 17.38
CA MET A 12 19.02 -1.68 17.51
C MET A 12 18.78 -2.55 16.29
N HIS A 13 18.70 -3.85 16.51
CA HIS A 13 18.33 -4.77 15.44
C HIS A 13 16.89 -4.41 15.06
N PRO A 14 16.60 -4.23 13.76
CA PRO A 14 15.25 -3.90 13.31
C PRO A 14 14.25 -4.92 13.87
N ARG A 15 13.11 -4.44 14.35
CA ARG A 15 12.03 -5.34 14.75
C ARG A 15 11.54 -6.09 13.51
N ARG A 16 11.71 -7.41 13.46
CA ARG A 16 11.21 -8.22 12.33
C ARG A 16 9.78 -8.69 12.59
N VAL A 17 8.90 -8.51 11.61
CA VAL A 17 7.48 -8.92 11.63
C VAL A 17 7.11 -9.56 10.29
N LYS A 18 6.01 -10.31 10.23
CA LYS A 18 5.43 -10.78 8.97
C LYS A 18 4.67 -9.68 8.23
N PHE A 19 4.50 -9.84 6.92
CA PHE A 19 3.78 -8.89 6.06
C PHE A 19 2.30 -8.67 6.43
N ASP A 20 1.68 -9.61 7.14
CA ASP A 20 0.30 -9.55 7.61
C ASP A 20 0.18 -9.05 9.06
N SER A 21 1.28 -8.53 9.63
CA SER A 21 1.28 -8.03 11.00
C SER A 21 0.58 -6.67 11.13
N ASP A 22 -0.23 -6.53 12.19
CA ASP A 22 -0.92 -5.29 12.56
C ASP A 22 0.00 -4.09 12.79
N VAL A 23 1.31 -4.31 13.00
CA VAL A 23 2.31 -3.23 13.11
C VAL A 23 2.25 -2.30 11.89
N LEU A 24 1.95 -2.83 10.71
CA LEU A 24 1.81 -2.03 9.48
C LEU A 24 0.66 -1.00 9.56
N ASN A 25 -0.35 -1.24 10.40
CA ASN A 25 -1.48 -0.34 10.61
C ASN A 25 -1.21 0.74 11.67
N THR A 26 -0.15 0.59 12.48
CA THR A 26 0.12 1.45 13.65
C THR A 26 1.48 2.14 13.59
N ASN A 27 2.11 2.20 12.42
CA ASN A 27 3.45 2.78 12.29
C ASN A 27 3.44 4.29 12.56
N SER A 28 4.43 4.76 13.31
CA SER A 28 4.61 6.18 13.59
C SER A 28 5.04 6.95 12.35
N GLU A 29 4.74 8.25 12.31
CA GLU A 29 5.33 9.15 11.32
C GLU A 29 6.86 9.03 11.34
N ASN A 30 7.49 9.09 10.16
CA ASN A 30 8.92 8.88 9.90
C ASN A 30 9.48 7.50 10.22
N SER A 31 8.64 6.50 10.53
CA SER A 31 9.11 5.12 10.64
C SER A 31 9.63 4.62 9.28
N LEU A 32 10.84 4.06 9.29
CA LEU A 32 11.50 3.47 8.13
C LEU A 32 11.23 1.97 8.11
N LEU A 33 10.43 1.55 7.14
CA LEU A 33 10.11 0.15 6.89
C LEU A 33 11.02 -0.42 5.82
N GLN A 34 11.43 -1.67 6.01
CA GLN A 34 12.14 -2.44 4.99
C GLN A 34 11.40 -3.76 4.74
N PHE A 35 10.86 -3.92 3.54
CA PHE A 35 10.29 -5.18 3.08
C PHE A 35 11.40 -6.09 2.58
N VAL A 36 11.49 -7.29 3.16
CA VAL A 36 12.55 -8.27 2.93
C VAL A 36 11.97 -9.63 2.53
N ASN A 37 12.80 -10.50 1.96
CA ASN A 37 12.38 -11.83 1.49
C ASN A 37 11.21 -11.75 0.48
N CYS A 38 11.23 -10.77 -0.42
CA CYS A 38 10.20 -10.57 -1.43
C CYS A 38 10.74 -10.90 -2.82
N SER A 39 9.84 -11.28 -3.74
CA SER A 39 10.08 -11.29 -5.19
C SER A 39 9.43 -10.05 -5.80
N VAL A 40 10.19 -8.98 -6.00
CA VAL A 40 9.64 -7.70 -6.43
C VAL A 40 9.39 -7.68 -7.94
N LEU A 41 8.18 -7.30 -8.35
CA LEU A 41 7.84 -7.09 -9.75
C LEU A 41 8.36 -5.73 -10.25
N ARG A 42 9.22 -5.78 -11.25
CA ARG A 42 9.72 -4.63 -12.02
C ARG A 42 9.25 -4.72 -13.47
N ALA A 43 9.48 -3.65 -14.24
CA ALA A 43 9.09 -3.59 -15.65
C ALA A 43 9.72 -4.71 -16.50
N ASP A 44 10.90 -5.20 -16.09
CA ASP A 44 11.68 -6.24 -16.77
C ASP A 44 11.58 -7.61 -16.09
N GLY A 45 10.67 -7.79 -15.13
CA GLY A 45 10.37 -9.07 -14.50
C GLY A 45 10.56 -9.09 -12.97
N LEU A 46 10.68 -10.30 -12.41
CA LEU A 46 10.80 -10.51 -10.97
C LEU A 46 12.27 -10.41 -10.51
N ARG A 47 12.50 -9.66 -9.42
CA ARG A 47 13.82 -9.44 -8.81
C ARG A 47 13.80 -9.83 -7.33
N LYS A 48 14.90 -10.40 -6.83
CA LYS A 48 15.10 -10.63 -5.39
C LYS A 48 15.80 -9.42 -4.80
N GLU A 49 15.03 -8.55 -4.17
CA GLU A 49 15.49 -7.26 -3.63
C GLU A 49 14.64 -6.81 -2.45
N HIS A 50 14.99 -5.68 -1.85
CA HIS A 50 14.29 -5.08 -0.72
C HIS A 50 13.61 -3.78 -1.14
N ILE A 51 12.47 -3.49 -0.50
CA ILE A 51 11.75 -2.22 -0.71
C ILE A 51 11.77 -1.43 0.58
N TRP A 52 12.13 -0.16 0.48
CA TRP A 52 12.18 0.78 1.58
C TRP A 52 10.98 1.72 1.51
N VAL A 53 10.27 1.89 2.62
CA VAL A 53 9.09 2.76 2.69
C VAL A 53 9.17 3.67 3.90
N ARG A 54 8.88 4.95 3.70
CA ARG A 54 8.72 5.94 4.76
C ARG A 54 7.61 6.91 4.37
N ASN A 55 6.71 7.22 5.29
CA ASN A 55 5.61 8.17 5.10
C ASN A 55 4.78 7.88 3.83
N GLY A 56 4.46 6.60 3.59
CA GLY A 56 3.69 6.18 2.42
C GLY A 56 4.41 6.28 1.08
N ARG A 57 5.72 6.58 1.07
CA ARG A 57 6.53 6.67 -0.15
C ARG A 57 7.58 5.57 -0.19
N ILE A 58 7.75 4.99 -1.37
CA ILE A 58 8.88 4.11 -1.67
C ILE A 58 10.13 4.98 -1.81
N LEU A 59 11.20 4.61 -1.13
CA LEU A 59 12.48 5.31 -1.16
C LEU A 59 13.47 4.63 -2.12
N ASP A 60 14.40 5.43 -2.66
CA ASP A 60 15.60 4.89 -3.30
C ASP A 60 16.48 4.26 -2.22
N GLU A 61 16.90 3.02 -2.45
CA GLU A 61 17.79 2.28 -1.56
C GLU A 61 19.11 3.03 -1.30
N LYS A 62 19.67 3.69 -2.31
CA LYS A 62 20.95 4.41 -2.18
C LYS A 62 20.87 5.55 -1.16
N LEU A 63 19.73 6.24 -1.11
CA LEU A 63 19.51 7.33 -0.17
C LEU A 63 19.53 6.82 1.27
N VAL A 64 18.90 5.67 1.54
CA VAL A 64 18.88 5.07 2.88
C VAL A 64 20.27 4.59 3.31
N PHE A 65 20.96 3.86 2.42
CA PHE A 65 22.23 3.22 2.77
C PHE A 65 23.42 4.17 2.80
N PHE A 66 23.60 5.01 1.77
CA PHE A 66 24.82 5.81 1.63
C PHE A 66 24.71 7.17 2.32
N GLU A 67 23.55 7.80 2.26
CA GLU A 67 23.35 9.14 2.81
C GLU A 67 22.90 9.07 4.28
N GLU A 68 21.82 8.36 4.57
CA GLU A 68 21.25 8.30 5.92
C GLU A 68 22.02 7.33 6.85
N LYS A 69 22.66 6.29 6.29
CA LYS A 69 23.36 5.21 7.05
C LYS A 69 22.51 4.64 8.19
N ARG A 70 21.21 4.53 7.92
CA ARG A 70 20.19 4.19 8.92
C ARG A 70 19.69 2.76 8.72
N SER A 71 19.55 2.02 9.83
CA SER A 71 18.85 0.74 9.84
C SER A 71 17.34 0.95 9.84
N ALA A 72 16.59 0.02 9.24
CA ALA A 72 15.13 0.01 9.33
C ALA A 72 14.67 0.03 10.81
N ASP A 73 13.55 0.66 11.11
CA ASP A 73 12.90 0.51 12.41
C ASP A 73 12.17 -0.85 12.46
N VAL A 74 11.55 -1.22 11.34
CA VAL A 74 10.80 -2.47 11.18
C VAL A 74 11.22 -3.16 9.88
N GLN A 75 11.57 -4.44 9.98
CA GLN A 75 11.72 -5.34 8.85
C GLN A 75 10.46 -6.17 8.66
N VAL A 76 9.89 -6.12 7.45
CA VAL A 76 8.66 -6.82 7.09
C VAL A 76 9.02 -8.01 6.21
N ASP A 77 8.87 -9.22 6.71
CA ASP A 77 9.14 -10.46 5.98
C ASP A 77 7.96 -10.79 5.05
N CYS A 78 8.22 -10.79 3.74
CA CYS A 78 7.24 -11.10 2.69
C CYS A 78 7.01 -12.61 2.49
N ASP A 79 7.60 -13.50 3.29
CA ASP A 79 7.44 -14.96 3.18
C ASP A 79 7.80 -15.52 1.77
N GLY A 80 8.71 -14.86 1.04
CA GLY A 80 9.11 -15.26 -0.31
C GLY A 80 8.11 -14.90 -1.42
N LEU A 81 6.98 -14.28 -1.06
CA LEU A 81 5.89 -13.92 -1.97
C LEU A 81 6.28 -12.81 -2.95
N ILE A 82 5.42 -12.59 -3.94
CA ILE A 82 5.57 -11.49 -4.91
C ILE A 82 5.11 -10.19 -4.26
N LEU A 83 5.95 -9.16 -4.37
CA LEU A 83 5.58 -7.78 -4.03
C LEU A 83 5.46 -6.99 -5.33
N SER A 84 4.25 -6.49 -5.61
CA SER A 84 3.95 -5.73 -6.83
C SER A 84 3.39 -4.34 -6.49
N PRO A 85 3.45 -3.38 -7.41
CA PRO A 85 2.56 -2.24 -7.36
C PRO A 85 1.10 -2.71 -7.25
N GLY A 86 0.28 -1.98 -6.49
CA GLY A 86 -1.15 -2.24 -6.44
C GLY A 86 -1.79 -2.06 -7.81
N PHE A 87 -2.80 -2.86 -8.11
CA PHE A 87 -3.46 -2.84 -9.41
C PHE A 87 -4.27 -1.56 -9.60
N ILE A 88 -4.35 -1.14 -10.87
CA ILE A 88 -5.13 0.02 -11.31
C ILE A 88 -6.23 -0.48 -12.23
N ASP A 89 -7.49 -0.32 -11.81
CA ASP A 89 -8.65 -0.66 -12.62
C ASP A 89 -9.19 0.60 -13.33
N VAL A 90 -8.94 0.70 -14.63
CA VAL A 90 -9.30 1.88 -15.42
C VAL A 90 -10.77 1.89 -15.85
N GLN A 91 -11.52 0.82 -15.60
CA GLN A 91 -12.93 0.74 -16.01
C GLN A 91 -13.75 -0.11 -15.04
N LEU A 92 -14.13 0.50 -13.92
CA LEU A 92 -14.99 -0.14 -12.92
C LEU A 92 -16.35 0.53 -12.85
N ASN A 93 -17.40 -0.17 -13.27
CA ASN A 93 -18.79 0.34 -13.25
C ASN A 93 -19.41 0.33 -11.85
N GLY A 94 -18.87 -0.48 -10.94
CA GLY A 94 -19.42 -0.74 -9.62
C GLY A 94 -18.85 -2.04 -9.05
N GLY A 95 -19.21 -2.35 -7.81
CA GLY A 95 -18.77 -3.57 -7.15
C GLY A 95 -19.51 -3.82 -5.84
N PHE A 96 -19.53 -5.06 -5.39
CA PHE A 96 -20.08 -5.44 -4.07
C PHE A 96 -21.54 -4.96 -3.85
N GLY A 97 -22.36 -4.98 -4.90
CA GLY A 97 -23.76 -4.54 -4.88
C GLY A 97 -23.98 -3.04 -5.04
N ILE A 98 -22.93 -2.25 -5.27
CA ILE A 98 -23.01 -0.81 -5.59
C ILE A 98 -22.75 -0.62 -7.09
N ASP A 99 -23.65 0.07 -7.77
CA ASP A 99 -23.48 0.53 -9.16
C ASP A 99 -23.25 2.05 -9.17
N PHE A 100 -22.14 2.50 -9.78
CA PHE A 100 -21.80 3.92 -9.85
C PHE A 100 -22.72 4.71 -10.82
N SER A 101 -23.48 4.03 -11.65
CA SER A 101 -24.49 4.66 -12.53
C SER A 101 -25.82 4.92 -11.82
N THR A 102 -25.98 4.44 -10.58
CA THR A 102 -27.20 4.65 -9.77
C THR A 102 -27.00 5.81 -8.79
N TYR A 103 -27.73 6.91 -9.00
CA TYR A 103 -27.74 8.06 -8.11
C TYR A 103 -29.16 8.34 -7.61
N ASN A 104 -29.33 8.40 -6.28
CA ASN A 104 -30.64 8.57 -5.62
C ASN A 104 -30.83 9.99 -5.06
N SER A 105 -30.21 11.01 -5.67
CA SER A 105 -30.25 12.41 -5.21
C SER A 105 -29.73 12.62 -3.78
N ASP A 106 -28.84 11.72 -3.32
CA ASP A 106 -28.16 11.78 -2.02
C ASP A 106 -26.64 11.62 -2.22
N ASP A 107 -25.94 12.75 -2.21
CA ASP A 107 -24.48 12.81 -2.37
C ASP A 107 -23.72 12.04 -1.29
N GLU A 108 -24.22 12.05 -0.05
CA GLU A 108 -23.53 11.40 1.06
C GLU A 108 -23.69 9.88 0.98
N GLN A 109 -24.87 9.40 0.59
CA GLN A 109 -25.07 7.99 0.27
C GLN A 109 -24.19 7.55 -0.90
N TYR A 110 -24.14 8.34 -1.98
CA TYR A 110 -23.32 8.02 -3.15
C TYR A 110 -21.83 7.95 -2.81
N LYS A 111 -21.29 8.95 -2.10
CA LYS A 111 -19.88 8.95 -1.61
C LYS A 111 -19.59 7.76 -0.69
N LYS A 112 -20.54 7.36 0.17
CA LYS A 112 -20.40 6.17 1.02
C LYS A 112 -20.32 4.90 0.17
N GLY A 113 -21.13 4.77 -0.89
CA GLY A 113 -21.07 3.66 -1.83
C GLY A 113 -19.71 3.57 -2.53
N VAL A 114 -19.20 4.68 -3.07
CA VAL A 114 -17.87 4.72 -3.71
C VAL A 114 -16.76 4.34 -2.72
N LYS A 115 -16.78 4.88 -1.50
CA LYS A 115 -15.81 4.53 -0.43
C LYS A 115 -15.91 3.06 -0.02
N PHE A 116 -17.13 2.51 0.03
CA PHE A 116 -17.37 1.11 0.33
C PHE A 116 -16.71 0.22 -0.72
N VAL A 117 -16.93 0.48 -2.01
CA VAL A 117 -16.28 -0.26 -3.10
C VAL A 117 -14.76 -0.13 -3.01
N ALA A 118 -14.25 1.10 -2.88
CA ALA A 118 -12.81 1.38 -2.78
C ALA A 118 -12.12 0.56 -1.67
N LYS A 119 -12.75 0.43 -0.50
CA LYS A 119 -12.21 -0.34 0.62
C LYS A 119 -12.19 -1.85 0.34
N HIS A 120 -13.22 -2.37 -0.31
CA HIS A 120 -13.32 -3.81 -0.59
C HIS A 120 -12.40 -4.26 -1.74
N LEU A 121 -12.10 -3.37 -2.69
CA LEU A 121 -11.13 -3.59 -3.76
C LEU A 121 -9.72 -3.93 -3.26
N LEU A 122 -9.33 -3.42 -2.08
CA LEU A 122 -8.03 -3.70 -1.47
C LEU A 122 -7.79 -5.19 -1.23
N ALA A 123 -8.83 -5.96 -0.89
CA ALA A 123 -8.75 -7.41 -0.69
C ALA A 123 -8.43 -8.17 -2.00
N HIS A 124 -8.60 -7.52 -3.15
CA HIS A 124 -8.30 -8.06 -4.48
C HIS A 124 -7.04 -7.43 -5.09
N GLY A 125 -6.27 -6.66 -4.31
CA GLY A 125 -5.02 -6.04 -4.76
C GLY A 125 -5.19 -4.76 -5.59
N VAL A 126 -6.42 -4.26 -5.77
CA VAL A 126 -6.69 -3.01 -6.50
C VAL A 126 -6.57 -1.83 -5.52
N THR A 127 -5.63 -0.92 -5.80
CA THR A 127 -5.34 0.24 -4.94
C THR A 127 -5.76 1.57 -5.58
N SER A 128 -6.10 1.57 -6.85
CA SER A 128 -6.62 2.74 -7.57
C SER A 128 -7.58 2.29 -8.66
N PHE A 129 -8.61 3.08 -8.90
CA PHE A 129 -9.59 2.77 -9.94
C PHE A 129 -10.26 4.03 -10.47
N ALA A 130 -10.82 3.94 -11.68
CA ALA A 130 -11.67 4.95 -12.27
C ALA A 130 -13.15 4.50 -12.17
N PRO A 131 -13.97 5.16 -11.31
CA PRO A 131 -15.41 4.94 -11.31
C PRO A 131 -15.99 5.28 -12.68
N THR A 132 -16.63 4.31 -13.33
CA THR A 132 -17.18 4.47 -14.67
C THR A 132 -18.70 4.54 -14.60
N VAL A 133 -19.26 5.61 -15.16
CA VAL A 133 -20.71 5.75 -15.35
C VAL A 133 -21.02 5.38 -16.79
N ILE A 134 -21.80 4.32 -16.99
CA ILE A 134 -22.21 3.87 -18.33
C ILE A 134 -23.45 4.61 -18.78
N THR A 135 -23.68 4.67 -20.11
CA THR A 135 -24.84 5.33 -20.72
C THR A 135 -26.16 4.67 -20.30
N SER A 136 -27.08 5.48 -19.80
CA SER A 136 -28.45 5.14 -19.41
C SER A 136 -29.45 6.09 -20.10
N SER A 137 -30.75 5.84 -19.96
CA SER A 137 -31.77 6.77 -20.46
C SER A 137 -31.63 8.17 -19.82
N PRO A 138 -31.94 9.27 -20.53
CA PRO A 138 -31.86 10.64 -19.98
C PRO A 138 -32.59 10.81 -18.65
N ASP A 139 -33.73 10.13 -18.46
CA ASP A 139 -34.53 10.16 -17.22
C ASP A 139 -33.78 9.62 -15.99
N THR A 140 -32.70 8.86 -16.19
CA THR A 140 -31.84 8.30 -15.14
C THR A 140 -30.78 9.31 -14.67
N TYR A 141 -30.41 10.28 -15.52
CA TYR A 141 -29.38 11.28 -15.19
C TYR A 141 -29.95 12.62 -14.70
N HIS A 142 -31.19 12.93 -15.05
CA HIS A 142 -31.80 14.25 -14.80
C HIS A 142 -32.70 14.29 -13.55
N LYS A 143 -32.41 13.50 -12.52
CA LYS A 143 -33.12 13.55 -11.23
C LYS A 143 -32.28 14.13 -10.11
#